data_AF-A0A2N0NSE8-F1
#
_entry.id   AF-A0A2N0NSE8-F1
#
_cell.length_a   1.000
_cell.length_b   1.000
_cell.length_c   1.000
_cell.angle_alpha   90.00
_cell.angle_beta   90.00
_cell.angle_gamma   90.00
#
_symmetry.space_group_name_H-M   'P 1'
#
loop_
_entity.id
_entity.type
_entity.pdbx_description
1 polymer ?
#
loop_
_entity_poly.entity_id
_entity_poly.type
_entity_poly.pdbx_seq_one_letter_code
_entity_poly.pdbx_strand_id
1 'polypeptide(L)'
;MATQEFKTGVTSVEWSEDFRNVVNKVDELWQRNSPDILTGSPKVSKKTDLLSEGTRVRVKLDEPISVLGNKLHGKFCTGDIRWNSNICVIKKMILSPEQPPTYLLNRPHGRLGVSKYAYTRKELQVVPINKRPPPDSVIREQPERFVPEQILQHRIRKGQDQYLVKWKHYPDTEATWEPADRLEEDVPDLIRKFWE
;
A
#
# COMPACT_ATOMS: atom_id res chain seq x y z
N MET A 1 5.80 26.39 42.28
CA MET A 1 5.28 27.39 41.33
C MET A 1 3.75 27.36 41.29
N ALA A 2 3.09 26.23 41.03
CA ALA A 2 1.62 26.16 40.94
C ALA A 2 0.83 26.54 42.22
N THR A 3 1.41 26.39 43.41
CA THR A 3 0.74 26.62 44.70
C THR A 3 0.36 28.09 44.97
N GLN A 4 0.98 29.05 44.27
CA GLN A 4 0.72 30.49 44.42
C GLN A 4 -0.34 30.99 43.42
N GLU A 5 -0.44 30.36 42.25
CA GLU A 5 -1.42 30.70 41.20
C GLU A 5 -2.85 30.33 41.62
N PHE A 6 -3.03 29.16 42.26
CA PHE A 6 -4.33 28.73 42.79
C PHE A 6 -4.90 29.68 43.86
N LYS A 7 -4.05 30.41 44.58
CA LYS A 7 -4.46 31.34 45.64
C LYS A 7 -4.76 32.75 45.12
N THR A 8 -4.09 33.17 44.04
CA THR A 8 -4.10 34.58 43.61
C THR A 8 -4.94 34.78 42.34
N GLY A 9 -5.30 33.71 41.62
CA GLY A 9 -6.12 33.77 40.40
C GLY A 9 -5.43 34.42 39.19
N VAL A 10 -4.24 34.98 39.39
CA VAL A 10 -3.40 35.59 38.36
C VAL A 10 -2.35 34.55 37.94
N THR A 11 -2.34 34.22 36.65
CA THR A 11 -1.32 33.34 36.04
C THR A 11 0.03 34.06 36.04
N SER A 12 1.08 33.45 36.59
CA SER A 12 2.41 34.04 36.54
C SER A 12 3.03 33.78 35.17
N VAL A 13 3.27 34.87 34.43
CA VAL A 13 3.87 34.86 33.08
C VAL A 13 5.34 35.32 33.13
N GLU A 14 5.90 35.55 34.32
CA GLU A 14 7.27 36.07 34.52
C GLU A 14 8.33 35.18 33.85
N TRP A 15 8.13 33.85 33.88
CA TRP A 15 9.06 32.90 33.22
C TRP A 15 9.12 33.07 31.69
N SER A 16 8.15 33.73 31.05
CA SER A 16 8.13 33.94 29.59
C SER A 16 9.20 34.94 29.13
N GLU A 17 9.59 35.86 30.01
CA GLU A 17 10.67 36.83 29.75
C GLU A 17 12.02 36.11 29.78
N ASP A 18 12.22 35.25 30.78
CA ASP A 18 13.40 34.39 30.89
C ASP A 18 13.49 33.36 29.77
N PHE A 19 12.36 32.89 29.26
CA PHE A 19 12.33 31.89 28.17
C PHE A 19 13.06 32.40 26.92
N ARG A 20 12.90 33.68 26.55
CA ARG A 20 13.63 34.27 25.41
C ARG A 20 15.15 34.25 25.64
N ASN A 21 15.58 34.59 26.85
CA ASN A 21 17.00 34.57 27.20
C ASN A 21 17.58 33.15 27.22
N VAL A 22 16.82 32.17 27.70
CA VAL A 22 17.22 30.76 27.68
C VAL A 22 17.30 30.24 26.26
N VAL A 23 16.30 30.50 25.41
CA VAL A 23 16.30 30.08 24.00
C VAL A 23 17.46 30.71 23.25
N ASN A 24 17.70 32.02 23.40
CA ASN A 24 18.82 32.69 22.74
C ASN A 24 20.18 32.11 23.17
N LYS A 25 20.38 31.86 24.47
CA LYS A 25 21.61 31.21 24.96
C LYS A 25 21.76 29.79 24.46
N VAL A 26 20.67 29.03 24.38
CA VAL A 26 20.68 27.67 23.83
C VAL A 26 21.02 27.72 22.34
N ASP A 27 20.45 28.65 21.57
CA ASP A 27 20.70 28.82 20.14
C ASP A 27 22.15 29.30 19.87
N GLU A 28 22.70 30.19 20.71
CA GLU A 28 24.10 30.60 20.69
C GLU A 28 25.07 29.45 21.04
N LEU A 29 24.72 28.60 22.00
CA LEU A 29 25.50 27.40 22.32
C LEU A 29 25.37 26.32 21.24
N TRP A 30 24.18 26.26 20.64
CA TRP A 30 23.81 25.31 19.59
C TRP A 30 23.83 25.99 18.24
N GLN A 31 24.81 26.89 17.98
CA GLN A 31 25.09 27.45 16.66
C GLN A 31 25.38 26.30 15.69
N ARG A 32 24.31 25.63 15.26
CA ARG A 32 24.28 24.60 14.27
C ARG A 32 24.49 25.41 13.02
N ASN A 33 25.74 25.49 12.59
CA ASN A 33 26.04 25.81 11.21
C ASN A 33 25.00 25.06 10.38
N SER A 34 24.17 25.80 9.64
CA SER A 34 23.22 25.15 8.73
C SER A 34 24.05 24.19 7.91
N PRO A 35 23.69 22.89 7.87
CA PRO A 35 24.49 21.91 7.16
C PRO A 35 24.71 22.47 5.75
N ASP A 36 25.97 22.50 5.32
CA ASP A 36 26.34 23.08 4.02
C ASP A 36 25.38 22.54 2.96
N ILE A 37 24.72 23.45 2.24
CA ILE A 37 23.87 23.05 1.13
C ILE A 37 24.80 22.38 0.13
N LEU A 38 24.71 21.05 0.05
CA LEU A 38 25.53 20.27 -0.87
C LEU A 38 25.36 20.85 -2.28
N THR A 39 26.42 21.46 -2.81
CA THR A 39 26.39 22.09 -4.12
C THR A 39 26.99 21.09 -5.10
N GLY A 40 26.17 20.14 -5.54
CA GLY A 40 26.61 19.04 -6.40
C GLY A 40 25.51 18.60 -7.34
N SER A 41 25.89 17.99 -8.46
CA SER A 41 24.92 17.36 -9.36
C SER A 41 24.40 16.06 -8.73
N PRO A 42 23.13 15.70 -8.94
CA PRO A 42 22.63 14.40 -8.49
C PRO A 42 23.39 13.26 -9.18
N LYS A 43 23.60 12.16 -8.46
CA LYS A 43 24.28 10.96 -8.99
C LYS A 43 23.36 10.21 -9.96
N VAL A 44 23.34 10.64 -11.23
CA VAL A 44 22.55 10.00 -12.30
C VAL A 44 23.50 9.43 -13.36
N SER A 45 23.49 8.11 -13.55
CA SER A 45 24.50 7.41 -14.37
C SER A 45 24.25 7.46 -15.88
N LYS A 46 23.02 7.76 -16.33
CA LYS A 46 22.56 8.01 -17.71
C LYS A 46 21.03 8.24 -17.71
N LYS A 47 20.44 8.66 -18.84
CA LYS A 47 19.01 8.99 -19.04
C LYS A 47 18.02 7.86 -18.70
N THR A 48 18.47 6.61 -18.64
CA THR A 48 17.62 5.41 -18.52
C THR A 48 17.18 5.06 -17.09
N ASP A 49 17.77 5.69 -16.07
CA ASP A 49 17.53 5.32 -14.67
C ASP A 49 16.36 6.09 -14.02
N LEU A 50 15.89 7.17 -14.66
CA LEU A 50 14.84 8.03 -14.12
C LEU A 50 13.44 7.53 -14.49
N LEU A 51 12.56 7.47 -13.50
CA LEU A 51 11.15 7.14 -13.69
C LEU A 51 10.33 8.42 -13.76
N SER A 52 9.44 8.52 -14.74
CA SER A 52 8.52 9.66 -14.85
C SER A 52 7.39 9.55 -13.83
N GLU A 53 6.85 10.70 -13.45
CA GLU A 53 5.59 10.77 -12.69
C GLU A 53 4.47 10.05 -13.47
N GLY A 54 3.56 9.41 -12.75
CA GLY A 54 2.51 8.57 -13.34
C GLY A 54 2.91 7.11 -13.62
N THR A 55 4.20 6.76 -13.49
CA THR A 55 4.64 5.37 -13.71
C THR A 55 4.09 4.45 -12.61
N ARG A 56 3.50 3.31 -13.01
CA ARG A 56 3.04 2.26 -12.11
C ARG A 56 4.21 1.41 -11.63
N VAL A 57 4.35 1.28 -10.32
CA VAL A 57 5.46 0.57 -9.68
C VAL A 57 4.99 -0.32 -8.53
N ARG A 58 5.73 -1.38 -8.26
CA ARG A 58 5.64 -2.16 -7.02
C ARG A 58 6.83 -1.84 -6.13
N VAL A 59 6.59 -1.82 -4.83
CA VAL A 59 7.62 -1.58 -3.82
C VAL A 59 8.24 -2.90 -3.40
N LYS A 60 9.56 -2.95 -3.26
CA LYS A 60 10.28 -4.11 -2.71
C LYS A 60 9.87 -4.33 -1.25
N LEU A 61 9.69 -5.58 -0.85
CA LEU A 61 9.41 -5.92 0.54
C LEU A 61 10.70 -5.98 1.35
N ASP A 62 10.65 -5.48 2.57
CA ASP A 62 11.76 -5.53 3.52
C ASP A 62 11.80 -6.85 4.30
N GLU A 63 10.65 -7.50 4.44
CA GLU A 63 10.46 -8.74 5.21
C GLU A 63 9.62 -9.75 4.39
N PRO A 64 9.86 -11.05 4.58
CA PRO A 64 9.06 -12.08 3.90
C PRO A 64 7.62 -12.06 4.38
N ILE A 65 6.71 -12.24 3.43
CA ILE A 65 5.26 -12.36 3.69
C ILE A 65 4.77 -13.68 3.09
N SER A 66 3.77 -14.28 3.72
CA SER A 66 3.07 -15.42 3.16
C SER A 66 2.24 -14.98 1.95
N VAL A 67 1.81 -15.95 1.14
CA VAL A 67 0.91 -15.71 0.00
C VAL A 67 -0.40 -15.05 0.45
N LEU A 68 -0.86 -15.39 1.66
CA LEU A 68 -2.05 -14.82 2.30
C LEU A 68 -1.83 -13.42 2.90
N GLY A 69 -0.59 -12.90 2.86
CA GLY A 69 -0.25 -11.56 3.37
C GLY A 69 0.16 -11.51 4.84
N ASN A 70 0.30 -12.66 5.51
CA ASN A 70 0.78 -12.69 6.89
C ASN A 70 2.30 -12.49 6.94
N LYS A 71 2.79 -11.68 7.88
CA LYS A 71 4.23 -11.47 8.08
C LYS A 71 4.90 -12.78 8.49
N LEU A 72 5.97 -13.15 7.81
CA LEU A 72 6.83 -14.28 8.17
C LEU A 72 8.06 -13.76 8.93
N HIS A 73 8.59 -14.59 9.81
CA HIS A 73 9.82 -14.29 10.55
C HIS A 73 11.03 -14.89 9.84
N GLY A 74 12.15 -14.16 9.81
CA GLY A 74 13.42 -14.64 9.26
C GLY A 74 13.82 -13.96 7.95
N LYS A 75 14.77 -14.58 7.23
CA LYS A 75 15.28 -14.09 5.94
C LYS A 75 14.42 -14.61 4.80
N PHE A 76 14.37 -13.85 3.69
CA PHE A 76 13.73 -14.31 2.46
C PHE A 76 14.33 -15.63 1.96
N CYS A 77 13.47 -16.61 1.76
CA CYS A 77 13.76 -17.84 1.04
C CYS A 77 13.72 -17.61 -0.49
N THR A 78 14.17 -18.59 -1.27
CA THR A 78 14.21 -18.51 -2.74
C THR A 78 12.82 -18.34 -3.36
N GLY A 79 11.78 -18.94 -2.76
CA GLY A 79 10.41 -18.91 -3.25
C GLY A 79 9.57 -17.73 -2.75
N ASP A 80 10.09 -16.91 -1.84
CA ASP A 80 9.30 -15.87 -1.19
C ASP A 80 8.98 -14.70 -2.13
N ILE A 81 7.82 -14.09 -1.90
CA ILE A 81 7.38 -12.90 -2.62
C ILE A 81 8.29 -11.73 -2.24
N ARG A 82 8.97 -11.13 -3.24
CA ARG A 82 9.90 -10.00 -3.02
C ARG A 82 9.31 -8.61 -3.25
N TRP A 83 8.17 -8.55 -3.92
CA TRP A 83 7.53 -7.31 -4.36
C TRP A 83 6.13 -7.24 -3.80
N ASN A 84 5.75 -6.08 -3.28
CA ASN A 84 4.41 -5.85 -2.78
C ASN A 84 3.38 -6.04 -3.90
N SER A 85 2.30 -6.77 -3.62
CA SER A 85 1.20 -7.01 -4.57
C SER A 85 0.50 -5.71 -4.97
N ASN A 86 0.46 -4.73 -4.08
CA ASN A 86 -0.16 -3.44 -4.31
C ASN A 86 0.64 -2.60 -5.32
N ILE A 87 -0.03 -2.21 -6.40
CA ILE A 87 0.54 -1.35 -7.42
C ILE A 87 0.36 0.11 -6.99
N CYS A 88 1.48 0.83 -6.91
CA CYS A 88 1.51 2.26 -6.61
C CYS A 88 1.85 3.06 -7.87
N VAL A 89 1.66 4.37 -7.81
CA VAL A 89 2.00 5.33 -8.87
C VAL A 89 2.99 6.34 -8.33
N ILE A 90 4.01 6.68 -9.10
CA ILE A 90 4.96 7.74 -8.75
C ILE A 90 4.25 9.09 -8.85
N LYS A 91 4.23 9.84 -7.74
CA LYS A 91 3.67 11.20 -7.69
C LYS A 91 4.71 12.28 -7.87
N LYS A 92 5.89 12.12 -7.26
CA LYS A 92 6.93 13.15 -7.25
C LYS A 92 8.31 12.52 -7.18
N MET A 93 9.26 13.10 -7.90
CA MET A 93 10.68 12.75 -7.79
C MET A 93 11.44 13.82 -6.98
N ILE A 94 12.36 13.38 -6.13
CA ILE A 94 13.27 14.23 -5.37
C ILE A 94 14.69 13.99 -5.89
N LEU A 95 15.32 15.07 -6.36
CA LEU A 95 16.70 15.10 -6.79
C LEU A 95 17.49 15.91 -5.76
N SER A 96 18.25 15.20 -4.95
CA SER A 96 19.18 15.82 -4.02
C SER A 96 20.62 15.71 -4.56
N PRO A 97 21.45 16.74 -4.38
CA PRO A 97 22.87 16.72 -4.70
C PRO A 97 23.56 15.51 -4.04
N GLU A 98 24.49 14.85 -4.74
CA GLU A 98 25.27 13.70 -4.23
C GLU A 98 24.48 12.44 -3.80
N GLN A 99 23.15 12.49 -3.85
CA GLN A 99 22.26 11.40 -3.49
C GLN A 99 21.63 10.79 -4.75
N PRO A 100 21.23 9.50 -4.70
CA PRO A 100 20.47 8.92 -5.80
C PRO A 100 19.08 9.56 -5.88
N PRO A 101 18.48 9.64 -7.08
CA PRO A 101 17.08 10.04 -7.24
C PRO A 101 16.15 9.18 -6.40
N THR A 102 15.26 9.83 -5.66
CA THR A 102 14.23 9.17 -4.87
C THR A 102 12.83 9.57 -5.34
N TYR A 103 11.86 8.71 -5.09
CA TYR A 103 10.51 8.81 -5.61
C TYR A 103 9.49 8.68 -4.49
N LEU A 104 8.53 9.61 -4.45
CA LEU A 104 7.37 9.57 -3.60
C LEU A 104 6.19 8.93 -4.36
N LEU A 105 5.50 8.02 -3.69
CA LEU A 105 4.40 7.24 -4.26
C LEU A 105 3.04 7.81 -3.85
N ASN A 106 2.00 7.37 -4.55
CA ASN A 106 0.60 7.75 -4.32
C ASN A 106 -0.06 7.16 -3.08
N ARG A 107 0.70 6.68 -2.08
CA ARG A 107 0.13 6.17 -0.83
C ARG A 107 -0.22 7.37 0.08
N PRO A 108 -1.50 7.65 0.38
CA PRO A 108 -1.85 8.82 1.18
C PRO A 108 -1.30 8.66 2.60
N HIS A 109 -0.39 9.55 2.98
CA HIS A 109 0.12 9.64 4.34
C HIS A 109 0.27 11.11 4.76
N GLY A 110 -0.30 11.46 5.91
CA GLY A 110 -0.29 12.84 6.41
C GLY A 110 -0.98 13.84 5.48
N ARG A 111 -0.65 15.13 5.64
CA ARG A 111 -1.30 16.24 4.92
C ARG A 111 -0.95 16.33 3.44
N LEU A 112 0.22 15.84 3.02
CA LEU A 112 0.69 15.95 1.63
C LEU A 112 0.05 14.93 0.67
N GLY A 113 -0.63 13.89 1.19
CA GLY A 113 -1.26 12.87 0.34
C GLY A 113 -0.27 12.06 -0.51
N VAL A 114 0.98 11.96 -0.08
CA VAL A 114 2.07 11.17 -0.69
C VAL A 114 2.62 10.17 0.32
N SER A 115 3.42 9.20 -0.14
CA SER A 115 4.02 8.20 0.73
C SER A 115 4.88 8.83 1.82
N LYS A 116 4.86 8.24 3.03
CA LYS A 116 5.69 8.65 4.17
C LYS A 116 7.19 8.61 3.85
N TYR A 117 7.61 7.61 3.09
CA TYR A 117 9.00 7.35 2.72
C TYR A 117 9.18 7.60 1.22
N ALA A 118 10.38 8.04 0.85
CA ALA A 118 10.82 8.12 -0.54
C ALA A 118 11.63 6.85 -0.88
N TYR A 119 11.46 6.35 -2.10
CA TYR A 119 12.07 5.10 -2.54
C TYR A 119 13.08 5.35 -3.65
N THR A 120 14.15 4.57 -3.70
CA THR A 120 15.13 4.61 -4.78
C THR A 120 14.67 3.78 -5.97
N ARG A 121 15.33 3.95 -7.13
CA ARG A 121 15.06 3.15 -8.33
C ARG A 121 15.15 1.64 -8.12
N LYS A 122 16.05 1.17 -7.24
CA LYS A 122 16.31 -0.24 -6.94
C LYS A 122 15.21 -0.90 -6.09
N GLU A 123 14.49 -0.09 -5.33
CA GLU A 123 13.37 -0.52 -4.48
C GLU A 123 12.03 -0.52 -5.23
N LEU A 124 12.03 -0.07 -6.49
CA LEU A 124 10.84 0.04 -7.32
C LEU A 124 10.93 -0.84 -8.56
N GLN A 125 9.96 -1.74 -8.70
CA GLN A 125 9.76 -2.53 -9.91
C GLN A 125 8.71 -1.87 -10.79
N VAL A 126 9.06 -1.53 -12.03
CA VAL A 126 8.09 -0.97 -13.00
C VAL A 126 7.10 -2.05 -13.41
N VAL A 127 5.82 -1.69 -13.37
CA VAL A 127 4.71 -2.54 -13.80
C VAL A 127 4.14 -1.96 -15.10
N PRO A 128 4.28 -2.66 -16.24
CA PRO A 128 3.61 -2.28 -17.47
C PRO A 128 2.09 -2.22 -17.26
N ILE A 129 1.44 -1.23 -17.87
CA ILE A 129 -0.01 -1.03 -17.79
C ILE A 129 -0.78 -2.27 -18.27
N ASN A 130 -0.25 -2.98 -19.27
CA ASN A 130 -0.88 -4.13 -19.91
C ASN A 130 -0.60 -5.47 -19.22
N LYS A 131 -0.02 -5.50 -18.00
CA LYS A 131 0.16 -6.77 -17.30
C LYS A 131 -1.20 -7.36 -16.92
N ARG A 132 -1.57 -8.43 -17.63
CA ARG A 132 -2.65 -9.32 -17.23
C ARG A 132 -2.14 -10.22 -16.09
N PRO A 133 -2.98 -10.61 -15.13
CA PRO A 133 -2.62 -11.67 -14.19
C PRO A 133 -2.18 -12.92 -14.99
N PRO A 134 -1.24 -13.72 -14.46
CA PRO A 134 -0.96 -15.02 -15.05
C PRO A 134 -2.27 -15.82 -15.14
N PRO A 135 -2.47 -16.62 -16.19
CA PRO A 135 -3.66 -17.47 -16.29
C PRO A 135 -3.68 -18.44 -15.10
N ASP A 136 -4.86 -18.70 -14.56
CA ASP A 136 -5.04 -19.53 -13.36
C ASP A 136 -4.47 -20.94 -13.52
N SER A 137 -4.35 -21.44 -14.75
CA SER A 137 -3.69 -22.71 -15.08
C SER A 137 -2.20 -22.81 -14.67
N VAL A 138 -1.55 -21.67 -14.40
CA VAL A 138 -0.14 -21.60 -13.96
C VAL A 138 -0.02 -21.58 -12.43
N ILE A 139 -1.12 -21.37 -11.71
CA ILE A 139 -1.14 -21.37 -10.25
C ILE A 139 -1.09 -22.84 -9.80
N ARG A 140 0.05 -23.25 -9.21
CA ARG A 140 0.30 -24.64 -8.80
C ARG A 140 -0.58 -25.11 -7.64
N GLU A 141 -1.25 -24.18 -6.96
CA GLU A 141 -2.12 -24.46 -5.81
C GLU A 141 -3.58 -24.33 -6.21
N GLN A 142 -4.40 -25.32 -5.84
CA GLN A 142 -5.85 -25.25 -6.00
C GLN A 142 -6.39 -24.19 -5.03
N PRO A 143 -7.11 -23.16 -5.51
CA PRO A 143 -7.68 -22.17 -4.62
C PRO A 143 -8.74 -22.83 -3.71
N GLU A 144 -8.70 -22.51 -2.42
CA GLU A 144 -9.67 -23.03 -1.43
C GLU A 144 -11.10 -22.49 -1.68
N ARG A 145 -11.22 -21.39 -2.42
CA ARG A 145 -12.48 -20.74 -2.76
C ARG A 145 -12.47 -20.31 -4.23
N PHE A 146 -13.54 -20.64 -4.95
CA PHE A 146 -13.78 -20.19 -6.32
C PHE A 146 -14.71 -18.98 -6.32
N VAL A 147 -14.48 -18.03 -7.22
CA VAL A 147 -15.31 -16.83 -7.34
C VAL A 147 -16.37 -17.08 -8.42
N PRO A 148 -17.66 -17.04 -8.08
CA PRO A 148 -18.72 -17.18 -9.08
C PRO A 148 -18.78 -15.94 -9.97
N GLU A 149 -18.95 -16.15 -11.28
CA GLU A 149 -19.07 -15.09 -12.29
C GLU A 149 -20.54 -14.78 -12.59
N GLN A 150 -21.34 -15.82 -12.82
CA GLN A 150 -22.75 -15.68 -13.21
C GLN A 150 -23.55 -16.94 -12.88
N ILE A 151 -24.85 -16.80 -12.61
CA ILE A 151 -25.80 -17.91 -12.53
C ILE A 151 -26.39 -18.16 -13.91
N LEU A 152 -26.30 -19.40 -14.40
CA LEU A 152 -26.78 -19.80 -15.73
C LEU A 152 -28.20 -20.36 -15.68
N GLN A 153 -28.51 -21.15 -14.65
CA GLN A 153 -29.78 -21.87 -14.53
C GLN A 153 -30.18 -22.04 -13.06
N HIS A 154 -31.48 -22.26 -12.84
CA HIS A 154 -32.07 -22.60 -11.55
C HIS A 154 -32.84 -23.92 -11.68
N ARG A 155 -32.80 -24.74 -10.63
CA ARG A 155 -33.63 -25.95 -10.53
C ARG A 155 -33.95 -26.26 -9.06
N ILE A 156 -35.01 -27.04 -8.85
CA ILE A 156 -35.36 -27.61 -7.55
C ILE A 156 -35.10 -29.11 -7.60
N ARG A 157 -34.26 -29.63 -6.71
CA ARG A 157 -33.97 -31.07 -6.59
C ARG A 157 -34.09 -31.51 -5.14
N LYS A 158 -34.91 -32.54 -4.88
CA LYS A 158 -35.19 -33.04 -3.50
C LYS A 158 -35.68 -31.94 -2.54
N GLY A 159 -36.45 -30.97 -3.04
CA GLY A 159 -36.98 -29.87 -2.23
C GLY A 159 -35.95 -28.80 -1.86
N GLN A 160 -34.75 -28.82 -2.45
CA GLN A 160 -33.74 -27.79 -2.29
C GLN A 160 -33.52 -27.04 -3.59
N ASP A 161 -33.48 -25.72 -3.51
CA ASP A 161 -33.10 -24.83 -4.60
C ASP A 161 -31.61 -24.96 -4.90
N GLN A 162 -31.28 -25.12 -6.17
CA GLN A 162 -29.92 -25.22 -6.66
C GLN A 162 -29.75 -24.28 -7.86
N TYR A 163 -28.59 -23.65 -7.94
CA TYR A 163 -28.21 -22.78 -9.04
C TYR A 163 -27.00 -23.35 -9.77
N LEU A 164 -27.02 -23.31 -11.10
CA LEU A 164 -25.88 -23.64 -11.94
C LEU A 164 -24.98 -22.43 -12.04
N VAL A 165 -23.81 -22.50 -11.41
CA VAL A 165 -22.87 -21.40 -11.26
C VAL A 165 -21.77 -21.51 -12.31
N LYS A 166 -21.61 -20.46 -13.11
CA LYS A 166 -20.43 -20.23 -13.93
C LYS A 166 -19.33 -19.64 -13.05
N TRP A 167 -18.19 -20.31 -13.00
CA TRP A 167 -17.03 -19.87 -12.22
C TRP A 167 -16.15 -18.93 -13.04
N LYS A 168 -15.64 -17.88 -12.38
CA LYS A 168 -14.77 -16.91 -13.03
C LYS A 168 -13.48 -17.58 -13.50
N HIS A 169 -13.10 -17.33 -14.75
CA HIS A 169 -11.90 -17.90 -15.41
C HIS A 169 -12.00 -19.39 -15.76
N TYR A 170 -13.17 -20.01 -15.60
CA TYR A 170 -13.45 -21.37 -16.04
C TYR A 170 -14.46 -21.36 -17.18
N PRO A 171 -14.38 -22.32 -18.12
CA PRO A 171 -15.36 -22.43 -19.19
C PRO A 171 -16.74 -22.86 -18.66
N ASP A 172 -17.80 -22.53 -19.38
CA ASP A 172 -19.19 -22.86 -19.00
C ASP A 172 -19.42 -24.38 -18.84
N THR A 173 -18.57 -25.20 -19.47
CA THR A 173 -18.58 -26.67 -19.34
C THR A 173 -18.20 -27.15 -17.94
N GLU A 174 -17.50 -26.32 -17.16
CA GLU A 174 -17.09 -26.60 -15.78
C GLU A 174 -18.05 -25.97 -14.75
N ALA A 175 -19.22 -25.48 -15.17
CA ALA A 175 -20.23 -24.97 -14.26
C ALA A 175 -20.75 -26.08 -13.32
N THR A 176 -20.90 -25.76 -12.04
CA THR A 176 -21.37 -26.70 -11.01
C THR A 176 -22.69 -26.27 -10.39
N TRP A 177 -23.47 -27.23 -9.89
CA TRP A 177 -24.72 -26.97 -9.18
C TRP A 177 -24.45 -26.74 -7.70
N GLU A 178 -24.60 -25.50 -7.24
CA GLU A 178 -24.43 -25.12 -5.85
C GLU A 178 -25.80 -24.92 -5.15
N PRO A 179 -25.91 -25.20 -3.85
CA PRO A 179 -27.13 -24.97 -3.08
C PRO A 179 -27.41 -23.47 -2.92
N ALA A 180 -28.69 -23.09 -2.96
CA ALA A 180 -29.13 -21.70 -2.80
C ALA A 180 -28.66 -21.06 -1.49
N ASP A 181 -28.80 -21.78 -0.36
CA ASP A 181 -28.42 -21.29 0.97
C ASP A 181 -26.98 -20.74 1.01
N ARG A 182 -26.04 -21.46 0.39
CA ARG A 182 -24.62 -21.06 0.32
C ARG A 182 -24.41 -19.83 -0.55
N LEU A 183 -25.10 -19.75 -1.68
CA LEU A 183 -24.98 -18.63 -2.61
C LEU A 183 -25.65 -17.36 -2.09
N GLU A 184 -26.71 -17.48 -1.29
CA GLU A 184 -27.34 -16.35 -0.60
C GLU A 184 -26.40 -15.75 0.45
N GLU A 185 -25.64 -16.58 1.17
CA GLU A 185 -24.62 -16.12 2.12
C GLU A 185 -23.41 -15.49 1.41
N ASP A 186 -22.87 -16.15 0.39
CA ASP A 186 -21.63 -15.74 -0.26
C ASP A 186 -21.85 -14.56 -1.23
N VAL A 187 -22.90 -14.59 -2.07
CA VAL A 187 -23.07 -13.67 -3.21
C VAL A 187 -24.54 -13.38 -3.57
N PRO A 188 -25.30 -12.71 -2.68
CA PRO A 188 -26.73 -12.46 -2.89
C PRO A 188 -27.03 -11.59 -4.12
N ASP A 189 -26.09 -10.72 -4.52
CA ASP A 189 -26.24 -9.86 -5.69
C ASP A 189 -26.34 -10.65 -7.01
N LEU A 190 -25.67 -11.81 -7.12
CA LEU A 190 -25.76 -12.66 -8.32
C LEU A 190 -27.12 -13.33 -8.44
N ILE A 191 -27.72 -13.73 -7.33
CA ILE A 191 -29.07 -14.29 -7.30
C ILE A 191 -30.09 -13.23 -7.69
N ARG A 192 -29.98 -12.01 -7.12
CA ARG A 192 -30.87 -10.90 -7.50
C ARG A 192 -30.79 -10.61 -8.99
N LYS A 193 -29.58 -10.52 -9.55
CA LYS A 193 -29.36 -10.25 -10.98
C LYS A 193 -29.90 -11.36 -11.90
N PHE A 194 -30.00 -12.60 -11.42
CA PHE A 194 -30.58 -13.71 -12.19
C PHE A 194 -32.11 -13.62 -12.31
N TRP A 195 -32.76 -13.05 -11.30
CA TRP A 195 -34.21 -12.88 -11.23
C TRP A 195 -34.71 -11.49 -11.66
N GLU A 196 -33.80 -10.54 -11.89
CA GLU A 196 -34.07 -9.28 -12.63
C GLU A 196 -34.34 -9.55 -14.11
#